data_AF-A0AAV4VS11-F1
#
_entry.id   AF-A0AAV4VS11-F1
#
_cell.length_a   1.000
_cell.length_b   1.000
_cell.length_c   1.000
_cell.angle_alpha   90.00
_cell.angle_beta   90.00
_cell.angle_gamma   90.00
#
_symmetry.space_group_name_H-M   'P 1'
#
loop_
_entity.id
_entity.type
_entity.pdbx_description
1 polymer ?
#
loop_
_entity_poly.entity_id
_entity_poly.type
_entity_poly.pdbx_seq_one_letter_code
_entity_poly.pdbx_strand_id
1 'polypeptide(L)'
;MFTVESHHKKFSIILITQNLFPRVRVARDISLNAHYIILFQNNTDQSQIACFGRQVFPDRSKFLMDAYKKATADKYQFLLVDCFPTTDDELRLRQSIFPDHNGVNWDFVPEENESNQTSCALVACFIRCKSTTKKRNTEERYQRTDKNFV
;
A
#
# COMPACT_ATOMS: atom_id res chain seq x y z
N MET A 1 8.42 6.30 -24.42
CA MET A 1 8.98 5.35 -23.42
C MET A 1 7.95 4.80 -22.40
N PHE A 2 7.47 5.55 -21.40
CA PHE A 2 6.65 4.99 -20.29
C PHE A 2 5.25 4.49 -20.67
N THR A 3 4.59 5.07 -21.67
CA THR A 3 3.17 4.81 -21.99
C THR A 3 2.96 3.94 -23.22
N VAL A 4 3.71 4.17 -24.29
CA VAL A 4 3.52 3.47 -25.58
C VAL A 4 4.59 2.41 -25.80
N GLU A 5 5.82 2.76 -25.48
CA GLU A 5 6.98 1.99 -25.94
C GLU A 5 7.25 0.75 -25.09
N SER A 6 7.02 0.84 -23.77
CA SER A 6 7.12 -0.26 -22.81
C SER A 6 6.20 -1.43 -23.19
N HIS A 7 4.95 -1.14 -23.52
CA HIS A 7 3.95 -2.15 -23.87
C HIS A 7 4.24 -2.81 -25.23
N HIS A 8 4.71 -2.05 -26.22
CA HIS A 8 5.02 -2.59 -27.55
C HIS A 8 6.32 -3.41 -27.59
N LYS A 9 7.34 -3.01 -26.82
CA LYS A 9 8.65 -3.68 -26.81
C LYS A 9 8.84 -4.64 -25.61
N LYS A 10 7.80 -4.88 -24.82
CA LYS A 10 7.78 -5.80 -23.66
C LYS A 10 8.92 -5.55 -22.64
N PHE A 11 9.25 -4.29 -22.36
CA PHE A 11 10.23 -3.94 -21.33
C PHE A 11 9.55 -3.30 -20.12
N SER A 12 10.01 -3.67 -18.92
CA SER A 12 9.66 -2.99 -17.68
C SER A 12 10.58 -1.79 -17.48
N ILE A 13 10.04 -0.71 -16.89
CA ILE A 13 10.81 0.48 -16.55
C ILE A 13 10.68 0.69 -15.05
N ILE A 14 11.83 0.88 -14.39
CA ILE A 14 11.89 1.26 -12.98
C ILE A 14 12.37 2.69 -12.92
N LEU A 15 11.56 3.56 -12.33
CA LEU A 15 11.92 4.96 -12.06
C LEU A 15 12.16 5.12 -10.56
N ILE A 16 13.37 5.58 -10.20
CA ILE A 16 13.74 5.90 -8.83
C ILE A 16 13.84 7.42 -8.73
N THR A 17 13.11 8.00 -7.78
CA THR A 17 13.05 9.45 -7.57
C THR A 17 13.01 9.75 -6.08
N GLN A 18 13.60 10.89 -5.69
CA GLN A 18 13.57 11.40 -4.32
C GLN A 18 12.26 12.12 -3.99
N ASN A 19 11.58 12.63 -5.03
CA ASN A 19 10.35 13.40 -4.90
C ASN A 19 9.24 12.69 -5.67
N LEU A 20 8.09 12.52 -5.03
CA LEU A 20 6.91 11.88 -5.63
C LEU A 20 6.26 12.77 -6.70
N PHE A 21 6.39 14.10 -6.56
CA PHE A 21 5.93 15.10 -7.52
C PHE A 21 7.09 15.96 -8.03
N PRO A 22 7.98 15.40 -8.86
CA PRO A 22 9.07 16.17 -9.43
C PRO A 22 8.52 17.25 -10.36
N ARG A 23 9.19 18.41 -10.43
CA ARG A 23 8.80 19.56 -11.26
C ARG A 23 9.14 19.36 -12.74
N VAL A 24 8.74 18.22 -13.30
CA VAL A 24 8.97 17.88 -14.70
C VAL A 24 7.63 17.79 -15.41
N ARG A 25 7.52 18.38 -16.61
CA ARG A 25 6.27 18.43 -17.38
C ARG A 25 5.63 17.06 -17.58
N VAL A 26 6.45 16.03 -17.81
CA VAL A 26 6.01 14.65 -18.07
C VAL A 26 5.80 13.82 -16.80
N ALA A 27 6.12 14.35 -15.61
CA ALA A 27 6.05 13.59 -14.36
C ALA A 27 4.63 13.08 -14.09
N ARG A 28 3.63 13.93 -14.36
CA ARG A 28 2.22 13.58 -14.18
C ARG A 28 1.82 12.36 -15.02
N ASP A 29 2.22 12.34 -16.29
CA ASP A 29 1.89 11.23 -17.19
C ASP A 29 2.58 9.93 -16.76
N ILE A 30 3.82 10.03 -16.28
CA ILE A 30 4.55 8.86 -15.75
C ILE A 30 3.83 8.32 -14.50
N SER A 31 3.46 9.18 -13.56
CA SER A 31 2.75 8.77 -12.34
C SER A 31 1.39 8.16 -12.63
N LEU A 32 0.64 8.70 -13.60
CA LEU A 32 -0.69 8.17 -13.97
C LEU A 32 -0.63 6.81 -14.67
N ASN A 33 0.48 6.50 -15.34
CA ASN A 33 0.67 5.22 -16.04
C ASN A 33 1.53 4.22 -15.26
N ALA A 34 1.97 4.56 -14.04
CA ALA A 34 2.72 3.65 -13.20
C ALA A 34 1.79 2.57 -12.65
N HIS A 35 2.10 1.29 -12.92
CA HIS A 35 1.33 0.17 -12.37
C HIS A 35 1.60 -0.05 -10.87
N TYR A 36 2.83 0.20 -10.43
CA TYR A 36 3.25 0.02 -9.06
C TYR A 36 4.03 1.23 -8.60
N ILE A 37 3.72 1.71 -7.39
CA ILE A 37 4.44 2.80 -6.74
C ILE A 37 4.94 2.29 -5.40
N ILE A 38 6.24 2.40 -5.16
CA ILE A 38 6.88 2.01 -3.90
C ILE A 38 7.22 3.28 -3.13
N LEU A 39 6.65 3.42 -1.94
CA LEU A 39 6.86 4.56 -1.05
C LEU A 39 7.81 4.17 0.08
N PHE A 40 8.97 4.80 0.12
CA PHE A 40 9.91 4.70 1.22
C PHE A 40 9.61 5.73 2.32
N GLN A 41 10.16 5.49 3.51
CA GLN A 41 10.07 6.42 4.63
C GLN A 41 10.69 7.78 4.26
N ASN A 42 9.87 8.83 4.29
CA ASN A 42 10.28 10.22 4.11
C ASN A 42 9.85 11.03 5.34
N ASN A 43 10.81 11.51 6.13
CA ASN A 43 10.52 12.28 7.35
C ASN A 43 10.27 13.78 7.09
N THR A 44 10.66 14.29 5.93
CA THR A 44 10.70 15.73 5.67
C THR A 44 9.40 16.24 5.09
N ASP A 45 8.84 15.55 4.09
CA ASP A 45 7.67 16.04 3.34
C ASP A 45 6.55 15.00 3.22
N GLN A 46 5.91 14.75 4.36
CA GLN A 46 4.72 13.88 4.46
C GLN A 46 3.51 14.44 3.70
N SER A 47 3.53 15.73 3.33
CA SER A 47 2.43 16.37 2.61
C SER A 47 2.27 15.80 1.19
N GLN A 48 3.36 15.39 0.56
CA GLN A 48 3.33 14.72 -0.74
C GLN A 48 2.61 13.38 -0.65
N ILE A 49 2.91 12.58 0.37
CA ILE A 49 2.26 11.28 0.56
C ILE A 49 0.77 11.48 0.86
N ALA A 50 0.41 12.51 1.64
CA ALA A 50 -1.00 12.84 1.88
C ALA A 50 -1.72 13.31 0.60
N CYS A 51 -1.06 14.08 -0.26
CA CYS A 51 -1.59 14.50 -1.56
C CYS A 51 -1.80 13.29 -2.48
N PHE A 52 -0.81 12.41 -2.57
CA PHE A 52 -0.90 11.16 -3.31
C PHE A 52 -2.01 10.25 -2.77
N GLY A 53 -2.15 10.17 -1.45
CA GLY A 53 -3.23 9.43 -0.79
C GLY A 53 -4.62 9.86 -1.22
N ARG A 54 -4.84 11.17 -1.41
CA ARG A 54 -6.10 11.71 -1.95
C ARG A 54 -6.30 11.39 -3.43
N GLN A 55 -5.22 11.20 -4.19
CA GLN A 55 -5.32 10.82 -5.60
C GLN A 55 -5.65 9.33 -5.77
N VAL A 56 -5.08 8.47 -4.93
CA VAL A 56 -5.32 7.01 -4.98
C VAL A 56 -6.63 6.63 -4.29
N PHE A 57 -6.93 7.23 -3.14
CA PHE A 57 -8.13 6.98 -2.35
C PHE A 57 -8.84 8.32 -2.01
N PRO A 58 -9.66 8.86 -2.94
CA PRO A 58 -10.32 10.15 -2.76
C PRO A 58 -11.11 10.27 -1.45
N ASP A 59 -11.89 9.24 -1.12
CA ASP A 59 -12.76 9.24 0.07
C ASP A 59 -12.07 8.67 1.31
N ARG A 60 -10.91 8.01 1.15
CA ARG A 60 -10.22 7.25 2.20
C ARG A 60 -8.74 7.62 2.30
N SER A 61 -8.38 8.88 2.09
CA SER A 61 -6.96 9.29 2.10
C SER A 61 -6.25 9.05 3.44
N LYS A 62 -6.99 9.06 4.55
CA LYS A 62 -6.46 8.76 5.90
C LYS A 62 -5.97 7.31 6.01
N PHE A 63 -6.70 6.38 5.40
CA PHE A 63 -6.35 4.97 5.38
C PHE A 63 -4.96 4.74 4.77
N LEU A 64 -4.66 5.38 3.64
CA LEU A 64 -3.33 5.28 3.04
C LEU A 64 -2.23 5.86 3.94
N MET A 65 -2.48 7.01 4.58
CA MET A 65 -1.49 7.62 5.49
C MET A 65 -1.21 6.74 6.70
N ASP A 66 -2.23 6.09 7.25
CA ASP A 66 -2.08 5.21 8.41
C ASP A 66 -1.41 3.89 8.01
N ALA A 67 -1.74 3.33 6.84
CA ALA A 67 -1.04 2.18 6.27
C ALA A 67 0.44 2.49 6.01
N TYR A 68 0.73 3.67 5.46
CA TYR A 68 2.10 4.13 5.23
C TYR A 68 2.89 4.22 6.54
N LYS A 69 2.34 4.87 7.57
CA LYS A 69 3.00 4.96 8.89
C LYS A 69 3.30 3.59 9.50
N LYS A 70 2.36 2.64 9.36
CA LYS A 70 2.54 1.26 9.85
C LYS A 70 3.58 0.50 9.04
N ALA A 71 3.52 0.59 7.71
CA ALA A 71 4.45 -0.08 6.82
C ALA A 71 5.89 0.45 6.99
N THR A 72 6.05 1.76 7.16
CA THR A 72 7.37 2.41 7.32
C THR A 72 7.76 2.66 8.78
N ALA A 73 7.17 1.93 9.74
CA ALA A 73 7.52 2.08 11.15
C ALA A 73 8.97 1.65 11.40
N ASP A 74 9.39 0.58 10.73
CA ASP A 74 10.75 0.06 10.80
C ASP A 74 11.64 0.64 9.69
N LYS A 75 12.95 0.69 9.98
CA LYS A 75 13.95 1.17 9.02
C LYS A 75 13.97 0.29 7.77
N TYR A 76 14.18 0.93 6.62
CA TYR A 76 14.28 0.30 5.30
C TYR A 76 13.02 -0.41 4.80
N GLN A 77 11.89 -0.24 5.48
CA GLN A 77 10.61 -0.71 5.00
C GLN A 77 9.99 0.27 3.99
N PHE A 78 9.02 -0.23 3.24
CA PHE A 78 8.31 0.51 2.22
C PHE A 78 6.84 0.12 2.21
N LEU A 79 6.01 0.97 1.62
CA LEU A 79 4.63 0.65 1.26
C LEU A 79 4.55 0.46 -0.25
N LEU A 80 4.06 -0.69 -0.70
CA LEU A 80 3.73 -0.94 -2.10
C LEU A 80 2.29 -0.52 -2.36
N VAL A 81 2.11 0.35 -3.35
CA VAL A 81 0.80 0.79 -3.84
C VAL A 81 0.59 0.22 -5.24
N ASP A 82 -0.41 -0.64 -5.38
CA ASP A 82 -0.87 -1.23 -6.62
C ASP A 82 -1.85 -0.28 -7.30
N CYS A 83 -1.43 0.27 -8.43
CA CYS A 83 -2.21 1.20 -9.24
C CYS A 83 -2.80 0.51 -10.47
N PHE A 84 -2.69 -0.82 -10.58
CA PHE A 84 -3.23 -1.57 -11.71
C PHE A 84 -4.77 -1.56 -11.69
N PRO A 85 -5.45 -1.26 -12.82
CA PRO A 85 -6.90 -1.04 -12.83
C PRO A 85 -7.73 -2.30 -12.58
N THR A 86 -7.15 -3.49 -12.75
CA THR A 86 -7.82 -4.78 -12.52
C THR A 86 -7.66 -5.28 -11.09
N THR A 87 -6.82 -4.61 -10.28
CA THR A 87 -6.62 -4.97 -8.87
C THR A 87 -7.80 -4.45 -8.04
N ASP A 88 -8.32 -5.28 -7.15
CA ASP A 88 -9.38 -4.91 -6.21
C ASP A 88 -8.91 -3.79 -5.27
N ASP A 89 -9.78 -2.82 -5.00
CA ASP A 89 -9.48 -1.63 -4.21
C ASP A 89 -9.04 -1.96 -2.78
N GLU A 90 -9.51 -3.08 -2.24
CA GLU A 90 -9.12 -3.59 -0.92
C GLU A 90 -7.68 -4.13 -0.86
N LEU A 91 -7.12 -4.57 -2.00
CA LEU A 91 -5.83 -5.25 -2.07
C LEU A 91 -4.73 -4.39 -2.69
N ARG A 92 -4.95 -3.07 -2.74
CA ARG A 92 -4.02 -2.12 -3.37
C ARG A 92 -2.81 -1.78 -2.52
N LEU A 93 -2.89 -1.94 -1.20
CA LEU A 93 -1.81 -1.58 -0.29
C LEU A 93 -1.15 -2.83 0.27
N ARG A 94 0.13 -3.06 -0.08
CA ARG A 94 0.90 -4.19 0.43
C ARG A 94 2.11 -3.74 1.23
N GLN A 95 2.44 -4.47 2.28
CA GLN A 95 3.60 -4.18 3.12
C GLN A 95 4.90 -4.75 2.53
N SER A 96 4.82 -5.78 1.71
CA SER A 96 6.00 -6.42 1.12
C SER A 96 5.72 -6.96 -0.28
N ILE A 97 6.79 -7.01 -1.09
CA ILE A 97 6.79 -7.66 -2.41
C ILE A 97 7.05 -9.16 -2.24
N PHE A 98 7.85 -9.53 -1.24
CA PHE A 98 8.22 -10.90 -0.96
C PHE A 98 7.42 -11.45 0.21
N PRO A 99 7.05 -12.74 0.16
CA PRO A 99 6.43 -13.37 1.30
C PRO A 99 7.39 -13.40 2.48
N ASP A 100 6.83 -13.41 3.68
CA ASP A 100 7.60 -13.64 4.89
C ASP A 100 8.16 -15.08 4.94
N HIS A 101 8.87 -15.40 6.03
CA HIS A 101 9.40 -16.74 6.30
C HIS A 101 8.33 -17.84 6.29
N ASN A 102 7.05 -17.49 6.44
CA ASN A 102 5.92 -18.41 6.42
C ASN A 102 5.22 -18.46 5.04
N GLY A 103 5.75 -17.78 4.03
CA GLY A 103 5.15 -17.77 2.69
C GLY A 103 3.96 -16.82 2.56
N VAL A 104 3.77 -15.89 3.50
CA VAL A 104 2.58 -15.03 3.58
C VAL A 104 2.89 -13.60 3.14
N ASN A 105 1.97 -13.03 2.36
CA ASN A 105 1.96 -11.60 2.05
C ASN A 105 0.97 -10.86 2.95
N TRP A 106 1.35 -9.66 3.35
CA TRP A 106 0.57 -8.81 4.25
C TRP A 106 0.00 -7.62 3.48
N ASP A 107 -1.33 -7.55 3.46
CA ASP A 107 -2.09 -6.52 2.77
C ASP A 107 -2.90 -5.69 3.79
N PHE A 108 -2.96 -4.39 3.55
CA PHE A 108 -3.76 -3.48 4.36
C PHE A 108 -5.16 -3.40 3.77
N VAL A 109 -6.16 -3.77 4.58
CA VAL A 109 -7.57 -3.75 4.17
C VAL A 109 -8.33 -2.71 4.98
N PRO A 110 -9.14 -1.86 4.34
CA PRO A 110 -10.00 -0.90 5.04
C PRO A 110 -11.12 -1.64 5.79
N GLU A 111 -11.47 -1.21 7.00
CA GLU A 111 -12.65 -1.72 7.69
C GLU A 111 -13.92 -1.22 7.01
N GLU A 112 -14.84 -2.12 6.70
CA GLU A 112 -16.19 -1.75 6.31
C GLU A 112 -16.94 -1.24 7.55
N ASN A 113 -17.63 -0.11 7.42
CA ASN A 113 -18.48 0.40 8.49
C ASN A 113 -19.66 -0.57 8.67
N GLU A 114 -19.56 -1.50 9.63
CA GLU A 114 -20.72 -2.19 10.19
C GLU A 114 -21.62 -1.14 10.86
N SER A 115 -22.49 -0.53 10.06
CA SER A 115 -23.41 0.53 10.49
C SER A 115 -24.56 0.06 11.37
N ASN A 116 -24.46 -1.09 12.04
CA ASN A 116 -25.45 -1.57 13.00
C ASN A 116 -24.87 -2.55 14.04
N GLN A 117 -24.00 -2.09 14.94
CA GLN A 117 -24.15 -2.50 16.33
C GLN A 117 -23.72 -1.40 17.31
N THR A 118 -24.67 -1.05 18.16
CA THR A 118 -24.78 0.17 18.95
C THR A 118 -23.76 0.28 20.08
N SER A 119 -23.36 1.54 20.33
CA SER A 119 -22.92 2.12 21.60
C SER A 119 -21.48 1.88 22.05
N CYS A 120 -20.81 3.03 22.24
CA CYS A 120 -19.61 3.29 23.06
C CYS A 120 -18.23 3.15 22.39
N ALA A 121 -17.57 4.32 22.35
CA ALA A 121 -16.13 4.57 22.21
C ALA A 121 -15.49 4.54 20.81
N LEU A 122 -15.00 5.73 20.42
CA LEU A 122 -13.82 5.97 19.56
C LEU A 122 -13.77 5.17 18.25
N VAL A 123 -14.29 5.76 17.17
CA VAL A 123 -13.98 5.32 15.80
C VAL A 123 -12.52 5.72 15.50
N ALA A 124 -11.59 4.95 16.05
CA ALA A 124 -10.24 4.84 15.50
C ALA A 124 -10.38 4.01 14.23
N CYS A 125 -9.94 4.56 13.09
CA CYS A 125 -9.84 3.82 11.84
C CYS A 125 -8.81 2.68 12.05
N PHE A 126 -9.26 1.52 12.50
CA PHE A 126 -8.39 0.36 12.61
C PHE A 126 -8.14 -0.16 11.20
N ILE A 127 -6.87 -0.42 10.90
CA ILE A 127 -6.49 -1.09 9.66
C ILE A 127 -6.27 -2.54 10.03
N ARG A 128 -7.04 -3.43 9.42
CA ARG A 128 -6.84 -4.87 9.56
C ARG A 128 -5.79 -5.31 8.55
N CYS A 129 -4.67 -5.83 9.07
CA CYS A 129 -3.68 -6.50 8.24
C CYS A 129 -4.18 -7.93 7.97
N LYS A 130 -4.43 -8.28 6.71
CA LYS A 130 -4.80 -9.66 6.33
C LYS A 130 -3.59 -10.36 5.73
N SER A 131 -3.38 -11.59 6.14
CA SER A 131 -2.47 -12.53 5.49
C SER A 131 -3.15 -13.10 4.24
N THR A 132 -2.57 -12.87 3.06
CA THR A 132 -3.03 -13.51 1.82
C THR A 132 -2.15 -14.72 1.51
N THR A 133 -2.61 -15.91 1.92
CA THR A 133 -2.03 -17.17 1.44
C THR A 133 -2.63 -17.46 0.06
N LYS A 134 -1.84 -17.34 -1.00
CA LYS A 134 -2.25 -17.84 -2.33
C LYS A 134 -2.49 -19.34 -2.19
N LYS A 135 -3.77 -19.76 -2.15
CA LYS A 135 -4.19 -21.16 -1.96
C LYS A 135 -3.49 -22.08 -2.97
N ARG A 136 -2.34 -22.62 -2.60
CA ARG A 136 -1.97 -24.01 -2.87
C ARG A 136 -2.36 -24.75 -1.60
N ASN A 137 -3.32 -25.65 -1.72
CA ASN A 137 -3.87 -26.44 -0.62
C ASN A 137 -2.78 -26.97 0.30
N THR A 138 -2.70 -26.46 1.53
CA THR A 138 -2.32 -27.23 2.73
C THR A 138 -2.68 -26.44 3.98
N GLU A 139 -3.18 -27.16 4.97
CA GLU A 139 -3.89 -26.70 6.14
C GLU A 139 -2.99 -26.11 7.25
N GLU A 140 -3.63 -25.29 8.09
CA GLU A 140 -3.43 -25.09 9.53
C GLU A 140 -2.31 -24.21 10.15
N ARG A 141 -2.76 -23.52 11.21
CA ARG A 141 -2.07 -23.00 12.42
C ARG A 141 -1.11 -21.81 12.27
N TYR A 142 -1.52 -20.64 12.79
CA TYR A 142 -1.14 -20.18 14.14
C TYR A 142 -1.70 -18.76 14.39
N GLN A 143 -2.51 -18.60 15.44
CA GLN A 143 -2.85 -17.28 15.96
C GLN A 143 -1.62 -16.73 16.69
N ARG A 144 -1.06 -15.60 16.24
CA ARG A 144 -0.01 -14.91 16.99
C ARG A 144 -0.65 -13.87 17.89
N THR A 145 -0.82 -14.28 19.15
CA THR A 145 -1.12 -13.47 20.32
C THR A 145 -0.18 -12.27 20.42
N ASP A 146 -0.75 -11.12 20.81
CA ASP A 146 -0.04 -10.02 21.45
C ASP A 146 0.87 -10.53 22.58
N LYS A 147 2.10 -10.01 22.65
CA LYS A 147 2.83 -9.62 23.87
C LYS A 147 4.33 -9.42 23.58
N ASN A 148 4.81 -8.25 24.00
CA ASN A 148 6.17 -7.94 24.44
C ASN A 148 7.27 -7.86 23.36
N PHE A 149 7.66 -6.64 23.03
CA PHE A 149 9.03 -6.33 22.67
C PHE A 149 9.60 -5.41 23.75
N VAL A 150 10.51 -5.98 24.55
CA VAL A 150 11.47 -5.26 25.40
C VAL A 150 12.67 -4.92 24.51
#